data_AF-A0A845LGA9-F1
#
_entry.id   AF-A0A845LGA9-F1
#
_cell.length_a   1.000
_cell.length_b   1.000
_cell.length_c   1.000
_cell.angle_alpha   90.00
_cell.angle_beta   90.00
_cell.angle_gamma   90.00
#
_symmetry.space_group_name_H-M   'P 1'
#
loop_
_entity.id
_entity.type
_entity.pdbx_description
1 polymer ?
#
loop_
_entity_poly.entity_id
_entity_poly.type
_entity_poly.pdbx_seq_one_letter_code
_entity_poly.pdbx_strand_id
1 'polypeptide(L)'
;MSGPKSGEVSLSEEARRALEEERERRLEAEKEKRRAQEEERRRRKEEEKQRKRALEEERRRAQAEEQRRRADEEARRRALEVERRRREEEKIAQLAQEIQALQSTLRKQKEEIAHFAEAELAEGKGRIEGDAILIERLEEQKGRLLAEIDALPIAPEQKESVAYEALRRRLVESIERNRRFLDNELHRQRQELKLALEKHHRLDAEARFADFAETALAQRGSRPVEGPIVSRELRTAILPEGVAMPSAETPDVELVTAWHVFCADVEARLNSGLLDSEQELRLFYDAACHIYGDSRLSDRDKSVEIDKRHKSLLATVRHYDSEIARNRGEREAIEALYLEYAAHSALLGQTVRDFPADASMAEARRFRSEIETELPRLREALRKNEEMEYVAKTVDTIMNEMGHTVVAAERLVLPNRNLIHSQYRFDDSLVVNVFTSDTGGVMFEVSGVSEEKRPATALEKLKVKEGMERFCGKYRQIREKMMAQGLRLSNEDIKPADVRYARLLPLANKKRAGANLPVAEEKQRQRPSLMKRDDES
;
A
#
# COMPACT_ATOMS: atom_id res chain seq x y z
N MET A 1 -130.24 67.68 -25.87
CA MET A 1 -130.21 67.44 -27.33
C MET A 1 -128.78 67.63 -27.84
N SER A 2 -128.31 66.67 -28.62
CA SER A 2 -127.16 66.73 -29.54
C SER A 2 -125.74 66.73 -28.97
N GLY A 3 -125.10 65.55 -29.00
CA GLY A 3 -123.64 65.43 -28.95
C GLY A 3 -122.97 66.05 -30.20
N PRO A 4 -121.71 66.49 -30.10
CA PRO A 4 -120.97 67.02 -31.23
C PRO A 4 -120.62 65.88 -32.20
N LYS A 5 -121.11 66.05 -33.42
CA LYS A 5 -120.93 65.17 -34.58
C LYS A 5 -119.44 64.96 -34.86
N SER A 6 -119.06 63.71 -35.00
CA SER A 6 -117.81 63.24 -35.56
C SER A 6 -117.58 63.87 -36.95
N GLY A 7 -116.67 64.83 -37.04
CA GLY A 7 -116.12 65.28 -38.31
C GLY A 7 -115.09 64.26 -38.78
N GLU A 8 -115.41 63.51 -39.83
CA GLU A 8 -114.43 62.71 -40.57
C GLU A 8 -113.43 63.66 -41.24
N VAL A 9 -112.25 63.79 -40.64
CA VAL A 9 -111.10 64.42 -41.28
C VAL A 9 -110.51 63.39 -42.23
N SER A 10 -110.78 63.56 -43.53
CA SER A 10 -110.12 62.80 -44.58
C SER A 10 -108.73 63.42 -44.82
N LEU A 11 -107.69 62.65 -44.56
CA LEU A 11 -106.32 62.98 -44.93
C LEU A 11 -106.23 63.14 -46.45
N SER A 12 -105.62 64.22 -46.93
CA SER A 12 -105.31 64.41 -48.35
C SER A 12 -104.44 63.26 -48.88
N GLU A 13 -104.50 62.97 -50.19
CA GLU A 13 -103.68 61.91 -50.80
C GLU A 13 -102.18 62.08 -50.49
N GLU A 14 -101.69 63.31 -50.42
CA GLU A 14 -100.30 63.61 -50.04
C GLU A 14 -99.99 63.22 -48.59
N ALA A 15 -100.91 63.48 -47.66
CA ALA A 15 -100.75 63.10 -46.26
C ALA A 15 -100.85 61.58 -46.06
N ARG A 16 -101.62 60.86 -46.90
CA ARG A 16 -101.65 59.39 -46.89
C ARG A 16 -100.34 58.79 -47.42
N ARG A 17 -99.81 59.31 -48.53
CA ARG A 17 -98.51 58.86 -49.08
C ARG A 17 -97.35 59.11 -48.12
N ALA A 18 -97.31 60.28 -47.47
CA ALA A 18 -96.27 60.60 -46.49
C ALA A 18 -96.31 59.68 -45.26
N LEU A 19 -97.51 59.32 -44.80
CA LEU A 19 -97.70 58.46 -43.62
C LEU A 19 -97.43 56.98 -43.96
N GLU A 20 -97.65 56.59 -45.20
CA GLU A 20 -97.30 55.26 -45.75
C GLU A 20 -95.78 55.13 -45.94
N GLU A 21 -95.10 56.16 -46.48
CA GLU A 21 -93.64 56.25 -46.52
C GLU A 21 -93.01 56.22 -45.11
N GLU A 22 -93.58 56.93 -44.13
CA GLU A 22 -93.07 56.90 -42.76
C GLU A 22 -93.23 55.51 -42.12
N ARG A 23 -94.35 54.83 -42.40
CA ARG A 23 -94.58 53.45 -41.95
C ARG A 23 -93.61 52.48 -42.62
N GLU A 24 -93.33 52.62 -43.90
CA GLU A 24 -92.33 51.81 -44.61
C GLU A 24 -90.93 52.03 -44.05
N ARG A 25 -90.52 53.29 -43.82
CA ARG A 25 -89.23 53.60 -43.19
C ARG A 25 -89.11 53.05 -41.77
N ARG A 26 -90.19 53.10 -40.97
CA ARG A 26 -90.22 52.46 -39.64
C ARG A 26 -90.14 50.94 -39.71
N LEU A 27 -90.82 50.33 -40.67
CA LEU A 27 -90.77 48.87 -40.89
C LEU A 27 -89.39 48.42 -41.38
N GLU A 28 -88.74 49.18 -42.26
CA GLU A 28 -87.36 48.92 -42.68
C GLU A 28 -86.38 49.08 -41.54
N ALA A 29 -86.47 50.17 -40.77
CA ALA A 29 -85.63 50.39 -39.60
C ALA A 29 -85.84 49.30 -38.51
N GLU A 30 -87.06 48.80 -38.33
CA GLU A 30 -87.34 47.69 -37.40
C GLU A 30 -86.77 46.36 -37.93
N LYS A 31 -86.92 46.08 -39.24
CA LYS A 31 -86.32 44.90 -39.88
C LYS A 31 -84.80 44.94 -39.79
N GLU A 32 -84.18 46.09 -39.96
CA GLU A 32 -82.74 46.29 -39.87
C GLU A 32 -82.24 46.12 -38.43
N LYS A 33 -82.96 46.67 -37.44
CA LYS A 33 -82.68 46.41 -36.02
C LYS A 33 -82.81 44.93 -35.64
N ARG A 34 -83.81 44.21 -36.17
CA ARG A 34 -83.96 42.77 -35.94
C ARG A 34 -82.82 41.97 -36.57
N ARG A 35 -82.39 42.34 -37.78
CA ARG A 35 -81.23 41.71 -38.44
C ARG A 35 -79.94 41.94 -37.65
N ALA A 36 -79.71 43.18 -37.20
CA ALA A 36 -78.56 43.52 -36.38
C ALA A 36 -78.56 42.76 -35.04
N GLN A 37 -79.70 42.68 -34.36
CA GLN A 37 -79.83 41.91 -33.11
C GLN A 37 -79.65 40.40 -33.33
N GLU A 38 -80.15 39.84 -34.43
CA GLU A 38 -79.94 38.42 -34.75
C GLU A 38 -78.47 38.13 -35.06
N GLU A 39 -77.81 39.00 -35.82
CA GLU A 39 -76.38 38.88 -36.14
C GLU A 39 -75.51 38.99 -34.88
N GLU A 40 -75.81 39.95 -34.00
CA GLU A 40 -75.12 40.07 -32.70
C GLU A 40 -75.33 38.81 -31.84
N ARG A 41 -76.55 38.25 -31.81
CA ARG A 41 -76.83 37.00 -31.08
C ARG A 41 -76.09 35.80 -31.68
N ARG A 42 -75.89 35.77 -33.01
CA ARG A 42 -75.07 34.75 -33.67
C ARG A 42 -73.60 34.89 -33.31
N ARG A 43 -73.05 36.11 -33.37
CA ARG A 43 -71.66 36.40 -32.97
C ARG A 43 -71.39 36.00 -31.52
N ARG A 44 -72.26 36.39 -30.58
CA ARG A 44 -72.14 35.99 -29.16
C ARG A 44 -72.16 34.47 -28.96
N LYS A 45 -73.02 33.74 -29.67
CA LYS A 45 -73.07 32.27 -29.61
C LYS A 45 -71.80 31.62 -30.17
N GLU A 46 -71.24 32.20 -31.22
CA GLU A 46 -70.03 31.70 -31.86
C GLU A 46 -68.79 31.97 -30.98
N GLU A 47 -68.68 33.15 -30.39
CA GLU A 47 -67.66 33.49 -29.40
C GLU A 47 -67.75 32.58 -28.15
N GLU A 48 -68.96 32.32 -27.64
CA GLU A 48 -69.15 31.41 -26.51
C GLU A 48 -68.73 29.98 -26.85
N LYS A 49 -69.02 29.52 -28.08
CA LYS A 49 -68.60 28.21 -28.58
C LYS A 49 -67.08 28.13 -28.74
N GLN A 50 -66.44 29.19 -29.24
CA GLN A 50 -64.98 29.28 -29.34
C GLN A 50 -64.33 29.27 -27.95
N ARG A 51 -64.85 30.04 -26.99
CA ARG A 51 -64.36 30.03 -25.59
C ARG A 51 -64.48 28.66 -24.94
N LYS A 52 -65.60 27.96 -25.13
CA LYS A 52 -65.79 26.59 -24.62
C LYS A 52 -64.78 25.60 -25.20
N ARG A 53 -64.50 25.69 -26.51
CA ARG A 53 -63.49 24.85 -27.18
C ARG A 53 -62.08 25.14 -26.66
N ALA A 54 -61.72 26.42 -26.51
CA ALA A 54 -60.41 26.82 -25.98
C ALA A 54 -60.20 26.29 -24.55
N LEU A 55 -61.23 26.42 -23.68
CA LEU A 55 -61.17 25.92 -22.30
C LEU A 55 -61.07 24.39 -22.24
N GLU A 56 -61.76 23.67 -23.12
CA GLU A 56 -61.68 22.21 -23.20
C GLU A 56 -60.29 21.76 -23.69
N GLU A 57 -59.71 22.45 -24.67
CA GLU A 57 -58.37 22.17 -25.17
C GLU A 57 -57.31 22.46 -24.11
N GLU A 58 -57.43 23.56 -23.37
CA GLU A 58 -56.55 23.90 -22.24
C GLU A 58 -56.61 22.84 -21.14
N ARG A 59 -57.82 22.36 -20.79
CA ARG A 59 -57.99 21.24 -19.85
C ARG A 59 -57.32 19.96 -20.34
N ARG A 60 -57.45 19.62 -21.62
CA ARG A 60 -56.78 18.43 -22.20
C ARG A 60 -55.26 18.56 -22.17
N ARG A 61 -54.73 19.74 -22.48
CA ARG A 61 -53.28 20.03 -22.40
C ARG A 61 -52.78 19.91 -20.96
N ALA A 62 -53.50 20.48 -19.99
CA ALA A 62 -53.16 20.39 -18.57
C ALA A 62 -53.18 18.93 -18.07
N GLN A 63 -54.19 18.15 -18.44
CA GLN A 63 -54.25 16.72 -18.09
C GLN A 63 -53.12 15.90 -18.72
N ALA A 64 -52.79 16.17 -19.99
CA ALA A 64 -51.68 15.50 -20.68
C ALA A 64 -50.32 15.86 -20.05
N GLU A 65 -50.12 17.12 -19.65
CA GLU A 65 -48.91 17.55 -18.95
C GLU A 65 -48.80 16.91 -17.56
N GLU A 66 -49.89 16.84 -16.80
CA GLU A 66 -49.93 16.17 -15.51
C GLU A 66 -49.61 14.67 -15.63
N GLN A 67 -50.16 13.99 -16.63
CA GLN A 67 -49.85 12.58 -16.90
C GLN A 67 -48.37 12.38 -17.25
N ARG A 68 -47.78 13.27 -18.05
CA ARG A 68 -46.33 13.24 -18.35
C ARG A 68 -45.50 13.41 -17.09
N ARG A 69 -45.82 14.39 -16.23
CA ARG A 69 -45.10 14.60 -14.96
C ARG A 69 -45.16 13.37 -14.06
N ARG A 70 -46.31 12.72 -13.95
CA ARG A 70 -46.46 11.47 -13.16
C ARG A 70 -45.63 10.33 -13.75
N ALA A 71 -45.65 10.17 -15.07
CA ALA A 71 -44.85 9.16 -15.76
C ALA A 71 -43.34 9.40 -15.58
N ASP A 72 -42.89 10.65 -15.68
CA ASP A 72 -41.49 11.03 -15.47
C ASP A 72 -41.05 10.79 -14.00
N GLU A 73 -41.92 11.11 -13.03
CA GLU A 73 -41.64 10.85 -11.62
C GLU A 73 -41.56 9.35 -11.32
N GLU A 74 -42.47 8.54 -11.87
CA GLU A 74 -42.44 7.08 -11.74
C GLU A 74 -41.20 6.47 -12.40
N ALA A 75 -40.82 6.97 -13.59
CA ALA A 75 -39.59 6.56 -14.27
C ALA A 75 -38.34 6.89 -13.45
N ARG A 76 -38.27 8.07 -12.83
CA ARG A 76 -37.19 8.45 -11.91
C ARG A 76 -37.12 7.55 -10.69
N ARG A 77 -38.26 7.23 -10.07
CA ARG A 77 -38.31 6.30 -8.92
C ARG A 77 -37.81 4.91 -9.30
N ARG A 78 -38.24 4.38 -10.45
CA ARG A 78 -37.76 3.09 -10.97
C ARG A 78 -36.25 3.12 -11.26
N ALA A 79 -35.74 4.19 -11.87
CA ALA A 79 -34.31 4.34 -12.15
C ALA A 79 -33.48 4.34 -10.85
N LEU A 80 -33.91 5.08 -9.82
CA LEU A 80 -33.25 5.10 -8.52
C LEU A 80 -33.29 3.73 -7.82
N GLU A 81 -34.39 2.99 -7.93
CA GLU A 81 -34.49 1.64 -7.35
C GLU A 81 -33.55 0.65 -8.05
N VAL A 82 -33.46 0.71 -9.39
CA VAL A 82 -32.51 -0.11 -10.18
C VAL A 82 -31.07 0.23 -9.81
N GLU A 83 -30.75 1.52 -9.68
CA GLU A 83 -29.40 1.95 -9.27
C GLU A 83 -29.06 1.48 -7.85
N ARG A 84 -30.01 1.56 -6.92
CA ARG A 84 -29.82 1.06 -5.55
C ARG A 84 -29.56 -0.46 -5.54
N ARG A 85 -30.35 -1.24 -6.28
CA ARG A 85 -30.15 -2.70 -6.41
C ARG A 85 -28.78 -3.02 -7.00
N ARG A 86 -28.38 -2.31 -8.05
CA ARG A 86 -27.05 -2.48 -8.66
C ARG A 86 -25.92 -2.20 -7.65
N ARG A 87 -26.02 -1.13 -6.86
CA ARG A 87 -25.02 -0.82 -5.81
C ARG A 87 -25.00 -1.89 -4.71
N GLU A 88 -26.16 -2.42 -4.32
CA GLU A 88 -26.25 -3.52 -3.35
C GLU A 88 -25.62 -4.82 -3.90
N GLU A 89 -25.86 -5.15 -5.17
CA GLU A 89 -25.25 -6.30 -5.86
C GLU A 89 -23.73 -6.14 -6.02
N GLU A 90 -23.24 -4.96 -6.42
CA GLU A 90 -21.81 -4.64 -6.51
C GLU A 90 -21.13 -4.78 -5.13
N LYS A 91 -21.80 -4.30 -4.07
CA LYS A 91 -21.31 -4.45 -2.69
C LYS A 91 -21.26 -5.91 -2.24
N ILE A 92 -22.29 -6.72 -2.56
CA ILE A 92 -22.30 -8.16 -2.26
C ILE A 92 -21.16 -8.86 -3.01
N ALA A 93 -20.93 -8.52 -4.27
CA ALA A 93 -19.84 -9.10 -5.06
C ALA A 93 -18.45 -8.79 -4.47
N GLN A 94 -18.22 -7.54 -4.04
CA GLN A 94 -16.99 -7.16 -3.34
C GLN A 94 -16.80 -7.94 -2.03
N LEU A 95 -17.85 -8.01 -1.20
CA LEU A 95 -17.81 -8.76 0.06
C LEU A 95 -17.57 -10.26 -0.17
N ALA A 96 -18.14 -10.84 -1.23
CA ALA A 96 -17.93 -12.23 -1.60
C ALA A 96 -16.45 -12.50 -1.95
N GLN A 97 -15.81 -11.60 -2.71
CA GLN A 97 -14.38 -11.70 -3.02
C GLN A 97 -13.51 -11.60 -1.75
N GLU A 98 -13.82 -10.67 -0.85
CA GLU A 98 -13.10 -10.55 0.43
C GLU A 98 -13.27 -11.79 1.30
N ILE A 99 -14.49 -12.34 1.41
CA ILE A 99 -14.75 -13.59 2.14
C ILE A 99 -13.96 -14.74 1.54
N GLN A 100 -13.90 -14.86 0.21
CA GLN A 100 -13.12 -15.90 -0.45
C GLN A 100 -11.62 -15.78 -0.13
N ALA A 101 -11.08 -14.55 -0.11
CA ALA A 101 -9.70 -14.30 0.29
C ALA A 101 -9.46 -14.69 1.76
N LEU A 102 -10.34 -14.29 2.68
CA LEU A 102 -10.26 -14.66 4.09
C LEU A 102 -10.33 -16.17 4.30
N GLN A 103 -11.20 -16.88 3.57
CA GLN A 103 -11.28 -18.34 3.61
C GLN A 103 -9.99 -19.01 3.12
N SER A 104 -9.33 -18.45 2.11
CA SER A 104 -8.03 -18.98 1.66
C SER A 104 -6.96 -18.84 2.75
N THR A 105 -6.95 -17.71 3.48
CA THR A 105 -6.08 -17.50 4.64
C THR A 105 -6.39 -18.49 5.76
N LEU A 106 -7.67 -18.70 6.05
CA LEU A 106 -8.09 -19.65 7.08
C LEU A 106 -7.70 -21.10 6.74
N ARG A 107 -7.77 -21.50 5.45
CA ARG A 107 -7.28 -22.81 4.99
C ARG A 107 -5.78 -22.97 5.20
N LYS A 108 -4.97 -21.95 4.89
CA LYS A 108 -3.53 -21.98 5.16
C LYS A 108 -3.25 -22.15 6.66
N GLN A 109 -3.96 -21.41 7.52
CA GLN A 109 -3.84 -21.58 8.98
C GLN A 109 -4.25 -22.98 9.42
N LYS A 110 -5.32 -23.56 8.83
CA LYS A 110 -5.74 -24.94 9.09
C LYS A 110 -4.63 -25.94 8.76
N GLU A 111 -3.98 -25.78 7.61
CA GLU A 111 -2.85 -26.61 7.17
C GLU A 111 -1.64 -26.46 8.10
N GLU A 112 -1.31 -25.24 8.53
CA GLU A 112 -0.22 -24.99 9.50
C GLU A 112 -0.49 -25.68 10.85
N ILE A 113 -1.72 -25.59 11.37
CA ILE A 113 -2.13 -26.27 12.61
C ILE A 113 -2.08 -27.79 12.44
N ALA A 114 -2.51 -28.32 11.30
CA ALA A 114 -2.48 -29.74 11.01
C ALA A 114 -1.04 -30.27 10.89
N HIS A 115 -0.18 -29.59 10.14
CA HIS A 115 1.22 -29.96 9.96
C HIS A 115 1.99 -29.96 11.28
N PHE A 116 1.79 -28.94 12.13
CA PHE A 116 2.39 -28.94 13.46
C PHE A 116 2.06 -30.23 14.23
N ALA A 117 0.80 -30.65 14.16
CA ALA A 117 0.35 -31.83 14.88
C ALA A 117 0.86 -33.15 14.28
N GLU A 118 1.02 -33.23 12.97
CA GLU A 118 1.54 -34.45 12.34
C GLU A 118 3.05 -34.60 12.53
N ALA A 119 3.81 -33.51 12.51
CA ALA A 119 5.27 -33.56 12.63
C ALA A 119 5.74 -33.60 14.09
N GLU A 120 5.33 -32.64 14.92
CA GLU A 120 5.95 -32.42 16.23
C GLU A 120 5.24 -33.19 17.36
N LEU A 121 3.89 -33.31 17.33
CA LEU A 121 3.17 -34.10 18.35
C LEU A 121 3.37 -35.61 18.15
N ALA A 122 3.50 -36.09 16.92
CA ALA A 122 3.74 -37.51 16.64
C ALA A 122 5.11 -37.97 17.19
N GLU A 123 6.14 -37.13 17.07
CA GLU A 123 7.46 -37.40 17.64
C GLU A 123 7.41 -37.39 19.18
N GLY A 124 6.72 -36.42 19.78
CA GLY A 124 6.51 -36.37 21.24
C GLY A 124 5.82 -37.61 21.79
N LYS A 125 4.75 -38.08 21.13
CA LYS A 125 3.99 -39.27 21.53
C LYS A 125 4.81 -40.55 21.56
N GLY A 126 5.76 -40.69 20.63
CA GLY A 126 6.58 -41.90 20.54
C GLY A 126 7.72 -41.97 21.55
N ARG A 127 8.07 -40.85 22.21
CA ARG A 127 9.29 -40.75 23.01
C ARG A 127 9.08 -40.33 24.46
N ILE A 128 8.02 -39.59 24.79
CA ILE A 128 7.85 -39.04 26.14
C ILE A 128 6.59 -39.60 26.79
N GLU A 129 6.70 -40.74 27.46
CA GLU A 129 5.59 -41.33 28.25
C GLU A 129 5.24 -40.47 29.48
N GLY A 130 6.21 -39.68 30.01
CA GLY A 130 6.04 -38.88 31.23
C GLY A 130 5.31 -37.54 31.09
N ASP A 131 5.24 -36.97 29.89
CA ASP A 131 4.63 -35.66 29.61
C ASP A 131 3.30 -35.79 28.83
N ALA A 132 2.62 -36.94 28.98
CA ALA A 132 1.35 -37.24 28.31
C ALA A 132 0.30 -36.13 28.50
N ILE A 133 0.27 -35.48 29.67
CA ILE A 133 -0.67 -34.38 29.97
C ILE A 133 -0.47 -33.16 29.06
N LEU A 134 0.79 -32.83 28.72
CA LEU A 134 1.09 -31.72 27.82
C LEU A 134 0.61 -32.04 26.40
N ILE A 135 0.91 -33.25 25.93
CA ILE A 135 0.53 -33.73 24.60
C ILE A 135 -1.00 -33.79 24.47
N GLU A 136 -1.71 -34.35 25.45
CA GLU A 136 -3.18 -34.42 25.45
C GLU A 136 -3.83 -33.03 25.40
N ARG A 137 -3.31 -32.07 26.17
CA ARG A 137 -3.79 -30.68 26.14
C ARG A 137 -3.61 -30.05 24.77
N LEU A 138 -2.47 -30.27 24.13
CA LEU A 138 -2.18 -29.76 22.78
C LEU A 138 -3.13 -30.35 21.74
N GLU A 139 -3.42 -31.64 21.83
CA GLU A 139 -4.37 -32.30 20.94
C GLU A 139 -5.81 -31.81 21.14
N GLU A 140 -6.23 -31.60 22.38
CA GLU A 140 -7.55 -31.04 22.67
C GLU A 140 -7.68 -29.59 22.16
N GLN A 141 -6.64 -28.77 22.31
CA GLN A 141 -6.61 -27.40 21.79
C GLN A 141 -6.63 -27.39 20.26
N LYS A 142 -5.83 -28.26 19.61
CA LYS A 142 -5.87 -28.47 18.16
C LYS A 142 -7.26 -28.86 17.69
N GLY A 143 -7.85 -29.87 18.32
CA GLY A 143 -9.18 -30.38 17.96
C GLY A 143 -10.24 -29.29 18.03
N ARG A 144 -10.20 -28.46 19.08
CA ARG A 144 -11.08 -27.29 19.22
C ARG A 144 -10.90 -26.28 18.10
N LEU A 145 -9.67 -25.87 17.80
CA LEU A 145 -9.40 -24.88 16.75
C LEU A 145 -9.80 -25.38 15.35
N LEU A 146 -9.50 -26.64 15.03
CA LEU A 146 -9.91 -27.23 13.75
C LEU A 146 -11.43 -27.34 13.64
N ALA A 147 -12.11 -27.73 14.72
CA ALA A 147 -13.58 -27.77 14.75
C ALA A 147 -14.20 -26.37 14.61
N GLU A 148 -13.61 -25.34 15.23
CA GLU A 148 -14.04 -23.95 15.06
C GLU A 148 -13.87 -23.48 13.60
N ILE A 149 -12.76 -23.82 12.95
CA ILE A 149 -12.52 -23.51 11.53
C ILE A 149 -13.56 -24.22 10.65
N ASP A 150 -13.83 -25.50 10.91
CA ASP A 150 -14.75 -26.31 10.09
C ASP A 150 -16.23 -25.96 10.32
N ALA A 151 -16.57 -25.36 11.46
CA ALA A 151 -17.91 -24.85 11.74
C ALA A 151 -18.25 -23.55 10.99
N LEU A 152 -17.27 -22.87 10.39
CA LEU A 152 -17.50 -21.61 9.68
C LEU A 152 -18.10 -21.87 8.29
N PRO A 153 -19.23 -21.24 7.95
CA PRO A 153 -19.89 -21.48 6.67
C PRO A 153 -19.11 -20.90 5.49
N ILE A 154 -19.16 -21.61 4.35
CA ILE A 154 -18.49 -21.19 3.10
C ILE A 154 -19.19 -19.97 2.47
N ALA A 155 -20.50 -19.84 2.66
CA ALA A 155 -21.27 -18.71 2.19
C ALA A 155 -22.42 -18.42 3.17
N PRO A 156 -22.89 -17.17 3.28
CA PRO A 156 -24.05 -16.85 4.09
C PRO A 156 -25.32 -17.40 3.42
N GLU A 157 -26.27 -17.87 4.24
CA GLU A 157 -27.55 -18.43 3.76
C GLU A 157 -28.44 -17.37 3.09
N GLN A 158 -28.33 -16.11 3.53
CA GLN A 158 -29.09 -14.98 3.01
C GLN A 158 -28.23 -14.17 2.03
N LYS A 159 -28.80 -13.85 0.85
CA LYS A 159 -28.16 -13.01 -0.19
C LYS A 159 -28.29 -11.51 0.11
N GLU A 160 -28.11 -11.12 1.35
CA GLU A 160 -28.18 -9.74 1.79
C GLU A 160 -26.79 -9.26 2.20
N SER A 161 -26.46 -8.00 1.89
CA SER A 161 -25.14 -7.44 2.20
C SER A 161 -24.81 -7.53 3.70
N VAL A 162 -25.82 -7.42 4.56
CA VAL A 162 -25.66 -7.49 6.02
C VAL A 162 -25.18 -8.88 6.46
N ALA A 163 -25.69 -9.95 5.85
CA ALA A 163 -25.27 -11.31 6.16
C ALA A 163 -23.82 -11.57 5.73
N TYR A 164 -23.42 -11.03 4.57
CA TYR A 164 -22.03 -11.08 4.09
C TYR A 164 -21.07 -10.31 5.03
N GLU A 165 -21.44 -9.10 5.46
CA GLU A 165 -20.63 -8.33 6.42
C GLU A 165 -20.47 -9.06 7.77
N ALA A 166 -21.55 -9.69 8.26
CA ALA A 166 -21.50 -10.47 9.50
C ALA A 166 -20.57 -11.68 9.39
N LEU A 167 -20.65 -12.44 8.28
CA LEU A 167 -19.76 -13.56 8.03
C LEU A 167 -18.30 -13.12 7.91
N ARG A 168 -18.04 -12.02 7.17
CA ARG A 168 -16.70 -11.43 7.05
C ARG A 168 -16.11 -11.08 8.42
N ARG A 169 -16.88 -10.44 9.30
CA ARG A 169 -16.41 -10.11 10.67
C ARG A 169 -16.04 -11.36 11.46
N ARG A 170 -16.90 -12.38 11.44
CA ARG A 170 -16.61 -13.67 12.11
C ARG A 170 -15.35 -14.34 11.58
N LEU A 171 -15.13 -14.29 10.26
CA LEU A 171 -13.91 -14.83 9.63
C LEU A 171 -12.66 -14.07 10.08
N VAL A 172 -12.69 -12.73 10.08
CA VAL A 172 -11.58 -11.91 10.56
C VAL A 172 -11.25 -12.20 12.02
N GLU A 173 -12.26 -12.24 12.89
CA GLU A 173 -12.07 -12.56 14.31
C GLU A 173 -11.47 -13.96 14.53
N SER A 174 -11.91 -14.95 13.74
CA SER A 174 -11.35 -16.30 13.79
C SER A 174 -9.89 -16.33 13.30
N ILE A 175 -9.58 -15.68 12.18
CA ILE A 175 -8.22 -15.59 11.64
C ILE A 175 -7.26 -14.94 12.63
N GLU A 176 -7.67 -13.83 13.25
CA GLU A 176 -6.86 -13.14 14.26
C GLU A 176 -6.62 -13.99 15.49
N ARG A 177 -7.66 -14.67 15.99
CA ARG A 177 -7.55 -15.58 17.14
C ARG A 177 -6.61 -16.73 16.83
N ASN A 178 -6.77 -17.38 15.68
CA ASN A 178 -5.91 -18.48 15.23
C ASN A 178 -4.48 -18.01 15.06
N ARG A 179 -4.27 -16.80 14.51
CA ARG A 179 -2.92 -16.24 14.36
C ARG A 179 -2.25 -15.99 15.70
N ARG A 180 -2.96 -15.43 16.68
CA ARG A 180 -2.43 -15.26 18.04
C ARG A 180 -2.07 -16.58 18.69
N PHE A 181 -2.88 -17.63 18.46
CA PHE A 181 -2.55 -18.97 18.94
C PHE A 181 -1.29 -19.51 18.27
N LEU A 182 -1.20 -19.44 16.94
CA LEU A 182 -0.04 -19.91 16.18
C LEU A 182 1.26 -19.19 16.55
N ASP A 183 1.22 -17.86 16.66
CA ASP A 183 2.42 -17.05 16.88
C ASP A 183 2.92 -17.10 18.33
N ASN A 184 2.01 -17.10 19.31
CA ASN A 184 2.38 -17.01 20.72
C ASN A 184 2.32 -18.36 21.41
N GLU A 185 1.14 -18.97 21.44
CA GLU A 185 0.88 -20.12 22.29
C GLU A 185 1.52 -21.38 21.70
N LEU A 186 1.33 -21.62 20.40
CA LEU A 186 1.94 -22.74 19.71
C LEU A 186 3.47 -22.63 19.73
N HIS A 187 4.02 -21.45 19.45
CA HIS A 187 5.46 -21.25 19.48
C HIS A 187 6.07 -21.56 20.85
N ARG A 188 5.43 -21.08 21.93
CA ARG A 188 5.84 -21.40 23.30
C ARG A 188 5.78 -22.90 23.57
N GLN A 189 4.67 -23.54 23.20
CA GLN A 189 4.47 -24.97 23.39
C GLN A 189 5.46 -25.82 22.58
N ARG A 190 5.86 -25.38 21.38
CA ARG A 190 6.96 -25.99 20.61
C ARG A 190 8.28 -25.97 21.35
N GLN A 191 8.62 -24.83 21.95
CA GLN A 191 9.86 -24.72 22.72
C GLN A 191 9.82 -25.62 23.96
N GLU A 192 8.70 -25.65 24.68
CA GLU A 192 8.51 -26.55 25.83
C GLU A 192 8.64 -28.02 25.44
N LEU A 193 8.01 -28.44 24.33
CA LEU A 193 8.10 -29.81 23.83
C LEU A 193 9.52 -30.16 23.37
N LYS A 194 10.23 -29.25 22.70
CA LYS A 194 11.63 -29.45 22.30
C LYS A 194 12.54 -29.63 23.50
N LEU A 195 12.41 -28.79 24.52
CA LEU A 195 13.18 -28.92 25.76
C LEU A 195 12.90 -30.26 26.47
N ALA A 196 11.64 -30.71 26.47
CA ALA A 196 11.26 -32.02 27.01
C ALA A 196 11.90 -33.17 26.20
N LEU A 197 11.87 -33.10 24.86
CA LEU A 197 12.51 -34.08 23.97
C LEU A 197 14.03 -34.12 24.16
N GLU A 198 14.69 -32.96 24.23
CA GLU A 198 16.13 -32.87 24.47
C GLU A 198 16.52 -33.49 25.82
N LYS A 199 15.72 -33.21 26.87
CA LYS A 199 15.91 -33.82 28.18
C LYS A 199 15.75 -35.34 28.11
N HIS A 200 14.74 -35.85 27.40
CA HIS A 200 14.54 -37.29 27.23
C HIS A 200 15.70 -37.93 26.46
N HIS A 201 16.15 -37.30 25.36
CA HIS A 201 17.29 -37.77 24.59
C HIS A 201 18.58 -37.85 25.40
N ARG A 202 18.80 -36.87 26.29
CA ARG A 202 19.91 -36.91 27.22
C ARG A 202 19.80 -38.09 28.19
N LEU A 203 18.62 -38.32 28.77
CA LEU A 203 18.40 -39.46 29.68
C LEU A 203 18.60 -40.80 28.95
N ASP A 204 18.10 -40.94 27.73
CA ASP A 204 18.32 -42.13 26.90
C ASP A 204 19.80 -42.35 26.58
N ALA A 205 20.55 -41.28 26.29
CA ALA A 205 21.98 -41.36 26.03
C ALA A 205 22.77 -41.74 27.29
N GLU A 206 22.40 -41.18 28.46
CA GLU A 206 22.98 -41.54 29.76
C GLU A 206 22.69 -43.02 30.11
N ALA A 207 21.47 -43.50 29.86
CA ALA A 207 21.10 -44.91 30.05
C ALA A 207 21.90 -45.85 29.12
N ARG A 208 21.98 -45.53 27.82
CA ARG A 208 22.79 -46.32 26.88
C ARG A 208 24.28 -46.30 27.22
N PHE A 209 24.79 -45.19 27.72
CA PHE A 209 26.17 -45.11 28.19
C PHE A 209 26.40 -45.98 29.43
N ALA A 210 25.45 -46.01 30.37
CA ALA A 210 25.50 -46.91 31.52
C ALA A 210 25.49 -48.39 31.09
N ASP A 211 24.58 -48.78 30.20
CA ASP A 211 24.53 -50.14 29.64
C ASP A 211 25.84 -50.53 28.92
N PHE A 212 26.39 -49.60 28.14
CA PHE A 212 27.68 -49.79 27.48
C PHE A 212 28.82 -49.96 28.50
N ALA A 213 28.86 -49.14 29.55
CA ALA A 213 29.87 -49.21 30.60
C ALA A 213 29.79 -50.54 31.38
N GLU A 214 28.58 -51.01 31.70
CA GLU A 214 28.37 -52.32 32.32
C GLU A 214 28.84 -53.46 31.40
N THR A 215 28.51 -53.39 30.11
CA THR A 215 28.94 -54.38 29.11
C THR A 215 30.47 -54.39 28.95
N ALA A 216 31.11 -53.22 28.92
CA ALA A 216 32.56 -53.10 28.82
C ALA A 216 33.28 -53.62 30.08
N LEU A 217 32.72 -53.41 31.27
CA LEU A 217 33.21 -53.96 32.52
C LEU A 217 33.08 -55.49 32.55
N ALA A 218 31.94 -56.03 32.09
CA ALA A 218 31.73 -57.47 31.96
C ALA A 218 32.74 -58.13 30.99
N GLN A 219 33.09 -57.46 29.90
CA GLN A 219 34.09 -57.94 28.94
C GLN A 219 35.53 -57.86 29.46
N ARG A 220 35.85 -56.93 30.36
CA ARG A 220 37.18 -56.86 31.02
C ARG A 220 37.41 -57.99 32.04
N GLY A 221 36.37 -58.65 32.53
CA GLY A 221 36.48 -59.73 33.53
C GLY A 221 37.02 -61.07 33.01
N SER A 222 37.34 -61.23 31.72
CA SER A 222 37.64 -62.55 31.12
C SER A 222 38.89 -62.65 30.24
N ARG A 223 39.77 -61.64 30.21
CA ARG A 223 41.10 -61.79 29.56
C ARG A 223 42.23 -61.83 30.61
N PRO A 224 42.97 -62.94 30.73
CA PRO A 224 44.20 -62.95 31.51
C PRO A 224 45.20 -62.00 30.87
N VAL A 225 45.78 -61.14 31.69
CA VAL A 225 46.82 -60.19 31.33
C VAL A 225 48.13 -60.96 31.15
N GLU A 226 48.46 -61.35 29.93
CA GLU A 226 49.85 -61.64 29.57
C GLU A 226 50.50 -60.30 29.15
N GLY A 227 51.45 -59.85 29.96
CA GLY A 227 52.13 -58.57 29.78
C GLY A 227 53.11 -58.56 28.61
N PRO A 228 53.47 -57.37 28.08
CA PRO A 228 54.52 -57.25 27.09
C PRO A 228 55.89 -57.35 27.77
N ILE A 229 56.56 -58.48 27.63
CA ILE A 229 57.99 -58.60 27.92
C ILE A 229 58.74 -57.83 26.84
N VAL A 230 59.24 -56.67 27.23
CA VAL A 230 60.34 -55.97 26.56
C VAL A 230 61.60 -56.82 26.76
N SER A 231 62.18 -57.35 25.69
CA SER A 231 63.56 -57.82 25.70
C SER A 231 64.27 -57.43 24.42
N ARG A 232 65.27 -56.59 24.65
CA ARG A 232 66.25 -56.01 23.77
C ARG A 232 67.43 -56.97 23.71
N GLU A 233 67.71 -57.58 22.57
CA GLU A 233 69.05 -58.13 22.28
C GLU A 233 69.46 -57.81 20.84
N LEU A 234 70.55 -57.03 20.75
CA LEU A 234 71.42 -56.99 19.58
C LEU A 234 72.10 -58.36 19.42
N ARG A 235 72.17 -58.88 18.20
CA ARG A 235 73.43 -59.28 17.54
C ARG A 235 73.24 -59.75 16.09
N THR A 236 73.88 -58.99 15.20
CA THR A 236 74.74 -59.40 14.08
C THR A 236 74.39 -60.61 13.19
N ALA A 237 74.29 -60.26 11.90
CA ALA A 237 74.87 -60.90 10.72
C ALA A 237 74.20 -62.17 10.16
N ILE A 238 73.72 -62.06 8.91
CA ILE A 238 74.32 -62.65 7.69
C ILE A 238 73.33 -62.44 6.53
N LEU A 239 73.80 -61.84 5.44
CA LEU A 239 73.13 -61.80 4.12
C LEU A 239 72.88 -63.23 3.61
N PRO A 240 71.83 -63.42 2.81
CA PRO A 240 72.18 -63.73 1.43
C PRO A 240 71.39 -62.92 0.40
N GLU A 241 72.08 -62.80 -0.73
CA GLU A 241 71.70 -62.27 -2.02
C GLU A 241 70.31 -62.70 -2.51
N GLY A 242 69.62 -61.72 -3.10
CA GLY A 242 68.85 -61.94 -4.31
C GLY A 242 67.37 -62.24 -4.15
N VAL A 243 66.55 -61.23 -3.82
CA VAL A 243 65.16 -61.15 -4.31
C VAL A 243 64.74 -59.69 -4.50
N ALA A 244 64.41 -59.36 -5.76
CA ALA A 244 63.55 -58.30 -6.29
C ALA A 244 63.38 -56.97 -5.52
N MET A 245 63.76 -55.89 -6.20
CA MET A 245 63.21 -54.54 -6.02
C MET A 245 61.67 -54.59 -6.03
N PRO A 246 60.96 -54.12 -4.98
CA PRO A 246 59.58 -53.74 -5.16
C PRO A 246 59.58 -52.41 -5.93
N SER A 247 59.10 -52.54 -7.16
CA SER A 247 58.37 -51.53 -7.94
C SER A 247 58.09 -50.24 -7.17
N ALA A 248 58.41 -49.09 -7.78
CA ALA A 248 57.82 -47.82 -7.44
C ALA A 248 56.31 -48.01 -7.25
N GLU A 249 55.85 -47.98 -6.00
CA GLU A 249 54.44 -48.07 -5.64
C GLU A 249 53.80 -46.81 -6.22
N THR A 250 53.06 -47.01 -7.32
CA THR A 250 52.07 -46.04 -7.79
C THR A 250 51.21 -45.66 -6.58
N PRO A 251 50.98 -44.36 -6.31
CA PRO A 251 50.13 -43.96 -5.19
C PRO A 251 48.83 -44.74 -5.27
N ASP A 252 48.44 -45.36 -4.16
CA ASP A 252 47.29 -46.24 -4.09
C ASP A 252 46.07 -45.46 -4.62
N VAL A 253 45.62 -45.86 -5.82
CA VAL A 253 44.59 -45.14 -6.59
C VAL A 253 43.31 -45.01 -5.76
N GLU A 254 43.09 -45.94 -4.84
CA GLU A 254 41.97 -45.96 -3.90
C GLU A 254 42.03 -44.78 -2.90
N LEU A 255 43.17 -44.54 -2.25
CA LEU A 255 43.34 -43.46 -1.28
C LEU A 255 43.16 -42.08 -1.93
N VAL A 256 43.78 -41.89 -3.10
CA VAL A 256 43.67 -40.61 -3.84
C VAL A 256 42.23 -40.36 -4.28
N THR A 257 41.52 -41.41 -4.69
CA THR A 257 40.11 -41.30 -5.08
C THR A 257 39.23 -40.97 -3.88
N ALA A 258 39.39 -41.68 -2.76
CA ALA A 258 38.63 -41.43 -1.53
C ALA A 258 38.85 -40.00 -1.00
N TRP A 259 40.10 -39.53 -1.04
CA TRP A 259 40.45 -38.17 -0.65
C TRP A 259 39.79 -37.10 -1.54
N HIS A 260 39.88 -37.24 -2.86
CA HIS A 260 39.26 -36.27 -3.78
C HIS A 260 37.74 -36.21 -3.64
N VAL A 261 37.06 -37.36 -3.46
CA VAL A 261 35.62 -37.39 -3.26
C VAL A 261 35.25 -36.67 -1.96
N PHE A 262 35.98 -36.93 -0.87
CA PHE A 262 35.80 -36.23 0.39
C PHE A 262 35.99 -34.71 0.26
N CYS A 263 37.10 -34.27 -0.35
CA CYS A 263 37.39 -32.86 -0.56
C CYS A 263 36.30 -32.18 -1.39
N ALA A 264 35.87 -32.80 -2.50
CA ALA A 264 34.84 -32.22 -3.37
C ALA A 264 33.53 -31.95 -2.60
N ASP A 265 33.11 -32.86 -1.72
CA ASP A 265 31.90 -32.70 -0.92
C ASP A 265 32.04 -31.63 0.17
N VAL A 266 33.20 -31.56 0.84
CA VAL A 266 33.41 -30.57 1.92
C VAL A 266 33.63 -29.17 1.35
N GLU A 267 34.48 -29.04 0.33
CA GLU A 267 34.84 -27.76 -0.28
C GLU A 267 33.64 -27.08 -0.95
N ALA A 268 32.76 -27.85 -1.59
CA ALA A 268 31.53 -27.29 -2.18
C ALA A 268 30.67 -26.54 -1.14
N ARG A 269 30.71 -26.97 0.12
CA ARG A 269 29.93 -26.39 1.22
C ARG A 269 30.68 -25.26 1.93
N LEU A 270 31.99 -25.44 2.18
CA LEU A 270 32.83 -24.38 2.75
C LEU A 270 32.92 -23.16 1.83
N ASN A 271 33.04 -23.39 0.52
CA ASN A 271 33.10 -22.31 -0.47
C ASN A 271 31.76 -21.62 -0.70
N SER A 272 30.66 -22.08 -0.09
CA SER A 272 29.36 -21.44 -0.22
C SER A 272 29.31 -20.07 0.48
N GLY A 273 30.11 -19.86 1.54
CA GLY A 273 30.04 -18.66 2.38
C GLY A 273 28.71 -18.46 3.12
N LEU A 274 27.86 -19.50 3.14
CA LEU A 274 26.48 -19.46 3.67
C LEU A 274 26.29 -20.39 4.86
N LEU A 275 27.35 -20.86 5.49
CA LEU A 275 27.28 -21.69 6.69
C LEU A 275 27.49 -20.82 7.94
N ASP A 276 26.52 -20.84 8.84
CA ASP A 276 26.68 -20.43 10.23
C ASP A 276 27.60 -21.43 10.97
N SER A 277 27.55 -22.71 10.59
CA SER A 277 28.35 -23.81 11.16
C SER A 277 29.70 -24.02 10.45
N GLU A 278 30.22 -23.02 9.73
CA GLU A 278 31.42 -23.16 8.90
C GLU A 278 32.63 -23.67 9.68
N GLN A 279 32.81 -23.19 10.92
CA GLN A 279 33.94 -23.57 11.76
C GLN A 279 33.94 -25.05 12.14
N GLU A 280 32.77 -25.65 12.35
CA GLU A 280 32.64 -27.08 12.63
C GLU A 280 33.08 -27.90 11.41
N LEU A 281 32.61 -27.53 10.22
CA LEU A 281 32.97 -28.20 8.97
C LEU A 281 34.46 -28.02 8.63
N ARG A 282 35.06 -26.87 8.96
CA ARG A 282 36.51 -26.63 8.84
C ARG A 282 37.32 -27.55 9.76
N LEU A 283 36.95 -27.65 11.04
CA LEU A 283 37.62 -28.57 11.97
C LEU A 283 37.50 -30.03 11.51
N PHE A 284 36.36 -30.38 10.93
CA PHE A 284 36.14 -31.69 10.35
C PHE A 284 37.04 -31.96 9.13
N TYR A 285 37.21 -30.96 8.26
CA TYR A 285 38.12 -30.98 7.11
C TYR A 285 39.59 -31.07 7.52
N ASP A 286 40.04 -30.24 8.46
CA ASP A 286 41.42 -30.19 8.94
C ASP A 286 41.84 -31.53 9.56
N ALA A 287 40.94 -32.14 10.32
CA ALA A 287 41.18 -33.45 10.92
C ALA A 287 41.29 -34.57 9.87
N ALA A 288 40.63 -34.46 8.71
CA ALA A 288 40.82 -35.37 7.59
C ALA A 288 42.14 -35.09 6.84
N CYS A 289 42.54 -33.81 6.69
CA CYS A 289 43.85 -33.42 6.15
C CYS A 289 44.99 -34.01 6.97
N HIS A 290 44.87 -33.99 8.31
CA HIS A 290 45.84 -34.59 9.21
C HIS A 290 45.99 -36.11 9.01
N ILE A 291 44.89 -36.83 8.78
CA ILE A 291 44.92 -38.28 8.49
C ILE A 291 45.59 -38.55 7.15
N TYR A 292 45.23 -37.77 6.11
CA TYR A 292 45.80 -37.92 4.78
C TYR A 292 47.33 -37.69 4.77
N GLY A 293 47.79 -36.69 5.54
CA GLY A 293 49.21 -36.35 5.68
C GLY A 293 50.01 -37.19 6.68
N ASP A 294 49.39 -38.12 7.43
CA ASP A 294 50.10 -38.86 8.48
C ASP A 294 51.00 -39.97 7.89
N SER A 295 52.32 -39.74 7.95
CA SER A 295 53.35 -40.72 7.55
C SER A 295 53.36 -42.02 8.34
N ARG A 296 52.67 -42.10 9.50
CA ARG A 296 52.63 -43.29 10.36
C ARG A 296 51.56 -44.30 9.94
N LEU A 297 50.59 -43.89 9.13
CA LEU A 297 49.50 -44.75 8.66
C LEU A 297 49.83 -45.31 7.29
N SER A 298 49.44 -46.58 7.06
CA SER A 298 49.47 -47.15 5.70
C SER A 298 48.42 -46.48 4.82
N ASP A 299 48.63 -46.44 3.51
CA ASP A 299 47.68 -45.79 2.59
C ASP A 299 46.29 -46.44 2.62
N ARG A 300 46.24 -47.76 2.87
CA ARG A 300 44.99 -48.49 3.12
C ARG A 300 44.28 -48.03 4.39
N ASP A 301 45.01 -47.84 5.49
CA ASP A 301 44.42 -47.38 6.76
C ASP A 301 43.90 -45.93 6.65
N LYS A 302 44.65 -45.06 5.95
CA LYS A 302 44.20 -43.69 5.64
C LYS A 302 42.90 -43.71 4.84
N SER A 303 42.81 -44.55 3.81
CA SER A 303 41.62 -44.65 2.96
C SER A 303 40.41 -45.08 3.78
N VAL A 304 40.55 -46.08 4.66
CA VAL A 304 39.48 -46.54 5.55
C VAL A 304 39.01 -45.44 6.50
N GLU A 305 39.94 -44.65 7.06
CA GLU A 305 39.58 -43.61 8.02
C GLU A 305 38.97 -42.37 7.34
N ILE A 306 39.43 -42.01 6.14
CA ILE A 306 38.81 -41.00 5.29
C ILE A 306 37.41 -41.43 4.89
N ASP A 307 37.20 -42.69 4.48
CA ASP A 307 35.88 -43.23 4.15
C ASP A 307 34.91 -43.19 5.35
N LYS A 308 35.38 -43.49 6.57
CA LYS A 308 34.55 -43.37 7.78
C LYS A 308 34.11 -41.93 8.01
N ARG A 309 35.03 -40.98 7.85
CA ARG A 309 34.71 -39.55 7.94
C ARG A 309 33.76 -39.14 6.83
N HIS A 310 34.01 -39.54 5.59
CA HIS A 310 33.11 -39.25 4.49
C HIS A 310 31.69 -39.77 4.75
N LYS A 311 31.53 -41.00 5.27
CA LYS A 311 30.23 -41.52 5.70
C LYS A 311 29.60 -40.70 6.82
N SER A 312 30.40 -40.24 7.80
CA SER A 312 29.92 -39.34 8.86
C SER A 312 29.46 -37.99 8.30
N LEU A 313 30.19 -37.44 7.32
CA LEU A 313 29.80 -36.21 6.62
C LEU A 313 28.48 -36.42 5.88
N LEU A 314 28.35 -37.50 5.11
CA LEU A 314 27.12 -37.81 4.37
C LEU A 314 25.88 -37.95 5.29
N ALA A 315 26.08 -38.37 6.54
CA ALA A 315 25.00 -38.40 7.54
C ALA A 315 24.54 -36.98 7.96
N THR A 316 25.44 -35.99 7.99
CA THR A 316 25.15 -34.61 8.35
C THR A 316 24.98 -33.68 7.14
N VAL A 317 25.28 -34.13 5.92
CA VAL A 317 25.21 -33.33 4.68
C VAL A 317 23.85 -32.65 4.48
N ARG A 318 22.75 -33.35 4.80
CA ARG A 318 21.40 -32.77 4.68
C ARG A 318 21.22 -31.56 5.59
N HIS A 319 21.89 -31.53 6.74
CA HIS A 319 21.85 -30.41 7.65
C HIS A 319 22.54 -29.19 7.01
N TYR A 320 23.78 -29.36 6.54
CA TYR A 320 24.52 -28.28 5.88
C TYR A 320 23.83 -27.79 4.59
N ASP A 321 23.30 -28.69 3.78
CA ASP A 321 22.58 -28.31 2.56
C ASP A 321 21.29 -27.53 2.88
N SER A 322 20.58 -27.93 3.93
CA SER A 322 19.40 -27.20 4.41
C SER A 322 19.75 -25.83 4.96
N GLU A 323 20.90 -25.71 5.63
CA GLU A 323 21.42 -24.47 6.18
C GLU A 323 21.84 -23.50 5.06
N ILE A 324 22.57 -23.98 4.06
CA ILE A 324 22.95 -23.22 2.87
C ILE A 324 21.70 -22.76 2.10
N ALA A 325 20.72 -23.64 1.92
CA ALA A 325 19.47 -23.28 1.24
C ALA A 325 18.69 -22.21 2.00
N ARG A 326 18.58 -22.33 3.33
CA ARG A 326 17.95 -21.32 4.20
C ARG A 326 18.70 -19.99 4.12
N ASN A 327 20.02 -20.01 4.28
CA ASN A 327 20.84 -18.80 4.30
C ASN A 327 20.91 -18.12 2.94
N ARG A 328 20.83 -18.88 1.83
CA ARG A 328 20.64 -18.33 0.49
C ARG A 328 19.32 -17.57 0.38
N GLY A 329 18.21 -18.18 0.81
CA GLY A 329 16.91 -17.52 0.80
C GLY A 329 16.86 -16.27 1.70
N GLU A 330 17.51 -16.32 2.86
CA GLU A 330 17.67 -15.13 3.72
C GLU A 330 18.47 -14.03 3.03
N ARG A 331 19.57 -14.36 2.35
CA ARG A 331 20.40 -13.38 1.63
C ARG A 331 19.63 -12.72 0.49
N GLU A 332 18.91 -13.51 -0.32
CA GLU A 332 18.04 -13.00 -1.38
C GLU A 332 16.96 -12.05 -0.82
N ALA A 333 16.38 -12.37 0.34
CA ALA A 333 15.41 -11.50 1.01
C ALA A 333 16.05 -10.18 1.49
N ILE A 334 17.29 -10.21 1.98
CA ILE A 334 18.03 -9.01 2.38
C ILE A 334 18.38 -8.16 1.16
N GLU A 335 18.79 -8.78 0.05
CA GLU A 335 19.04 -8.09 -1.22
C GLU A 335 17.78 -7.42 -1.75
N ALA A 336 16.62 -8.08 -1.70
CA ALA A 336 15.34 -7.49 -2.08
C ALA A 336 14.99 -6.27 -1.21
N LEU A 337 15.21 -6.38 0.10
CA LEU A 337 15.00 -5.26 1.04
C LEU A 337 15.97 -4.10 0.75
N TYR A 338 17.22 -4.41 0.43
CA TYR A 338 18.22 -3.43 0.03
C TYR A 338 17.82 -2.68 -1.25
N LEU A 339 17.28 -3.37 -2.25
CA LEU A 339 16.79 -2.72 -3.47
C LEU A 339 15.67 -1.71 -3.17
N GLU A 340 14.78 -2.03 -2.23
CA GLU A 340 13.74 -1.09 -1.78
C GLU A 340 14.36 0.13 -1.10
N TYR A 341 15.28 -0.09 -0.16
CA TYR A 341 16.03 0.96 0.50
C TYR A 341 16.77 1.88 -0.48
N ALA A 342 17.49 1.29 -1.43
CA ALA A 342 18.25 2.01 -2.44
C ALA A 342 17.33 2.86 -3.33
N ALA A 343 16.18 2.32 -3.74
CA ALA A 343 15.19 3.06 -4.51
C ALA A 343 14.63 4.26 -3.72
N HIS A 344 14.28 4.07 -2.45
CA HIS A 344 13.75 5.16 -1.61
C HIS A 344 14.78 6.25 -1.33
N SER A 345 16.02 5.86 -1.03
CA SER A 345 17.13 6.79 -0.85
C SER A 345 17.42 7.58 -2.14
N ALA A 346 17.41 6.93 -3.29
CA ALA A 346 17.61 7.59 -4.58
C ALA A 346 16.50 8.61 -4.90
N LEU A 347 15.22 8.27 -4.65
CA LEU A 347 14.10 9.20 -4.81
C LEU A 347 14.20 10.43 -3.89
N LEU A 348 14.85 10.28 -2.74
CA LEU A 348 15.11 11.35 -1.78
C LEU A 348 16.44 12.09 -2.03
N GLY A 349 17.22 11.68 -3.03
CA GLY A 349 18.55 12.24 -3.32
C GLY A 349 19.59 11.96 -2.25
N GLN A 350 19.39 10.93 -1.42
CA GLN A 350 20.32 10.51 -0.37
C GLN A 350 21.37 9.54 -0.91
N THR A 351 22.57 9.59 -0.34
CA THR A 351 23.63 8.62 -0.65
C THR A 351 23.23 7.24 -0.18
N VAL A 352 23.16 6.28 -1.11
CA VAL A 352 22.87 4.88 -0.82
C VAL A 352 24.12 4.23 -0.23
N ARG A 353 23.98 3.49 0.87
CA ARG A 353 25.06 2.66 1.39
C ARG A 353 25.31 1.46 0.49
N ASP A 354 26.55 1.02 0.41
CA ASP A 354 26.90 -0.16 -0.37
C ASP A 354 26.36 -1.44 0.29
N PHE A 355 25.83 -2.34 -0.54
CA PHE A 355 25.41 -3.66 -0.08
C PHE A 355 26.63 -4.53 0.22
N PRO A 356 26.69 -5.19 1.38
CA PRO A 356 27.82 -6.05 1.74
C PRO A 356 27.76 -7.40 0.99
N ALA A 357 28.02 -7.37 -0.31
CA ALA A 357 27.82 -8.48 -1.26
C ALA A 357 28.70 -9.71 -1.02
N ASP A 358 29.81 -9.57 -0.31
CA ASP A 358 30.74 -10.67 0.03
C ASP A 358 30.78 -10.95 1.54
N ALA A 359 29.91 -10.32 2.33
CA ALA A 359 29.95 -10.43 3.77
C ALA A 359 29.34 -11.75 4.28
N SER A 360 29.73 -12.08 5.51
CA SER A 360 29.18 -13.22 6.25
C SER A 360 27.68 -13.05 6.49
N MET A 361 26.96 -14.15 6.71
CA MET A 361 25.53 -14.09 7.07
C MET A 361 25.27 -13.27 8.35
N ALA A 362 26.21 -13.26 9.30
CA ALA A 362 26.12 -12.45 10.51
C ALA A 362 26.11 -10.93 10.19
N GLU A 363 26.98 -10.49 9.28
CA GLU A 363 27.05 -9.10 8.82
C GLU A 363 25.83 -8.74 7.98
N ALA A 364 25.41 -9.62 7.07
CA ALA A 364 24.20 -9.42 6.26
C ALA A 364 22.95 -9.24 7.15
N ARG A 365 22.80 -10.04 8.23
CA ARG A 365 21.70 -9.91 9.20
C ARG A 365 21.78 -8.60 10.00
N ARG A 366 22.97 -8.13 10.35
CA ARG A 366 23.14 -6.81 10.99
C ARG A 366 22.70 -5.68 10.06
N PHE A 367 23.18 -5.73 8.81
CA PHE A 367 22.80 -4.77 7.77
C PHE A 367 21.29 -4.74 7.52
N ARG A 368 20.65 -5.92 7.51
CA ARG A 368 19.18 -6.04 7.44
C ARG A 368 18.50 -5.27 8.56
N SER A 369 18.90 -5.48 9.81
CA SER A 369 18.31 -4.81 11.00
C SER A 369 18.44 -3.29 10.92
N GLU A 370 19.58 -2.79 10.44
CA GLU A 370 19.79 -1.37 10.21
C GLU A 370 18.84 -0.82 9.14
N ILE A 371 18.74 -1.47 7.99
CA ILE A 371 17.81 -1.05 6.92
C ILE A 371 16.35 -1.13 7.36
N GLU A 372 15.94 -2.18 8.07
CA GLU A 372 14.58 -2.31 8.59
C GLU A 372 14.21 -1.15 9.53
N THR A 373 15.19 -0.56 10.20
CA THR A 373 14.99 0.62 11.05
C THR A 373 14.92 1.92 10.24
N GLU A 374 15.66 2.03 9.14
CA GLU A 374 15.69 3.23 8.30
C GLU A 374 14.55 3.33 7.29
N LEU A 375 14.13 2.19 6.74
CA LEU A 375 13.13 2.14 5.69
C LEU A 375 11.79 2.80 6.08
N PRO A 376 11.26 2.65 7.31
CA PRO A 376 10.10 3.40 7.76
C PRO A 376 10.30 4.91 7.73
N ARG A 377 11.51 5.39 8.09
CA ARG A 377 11.84 6.83 8.05
C ARG A 377 11.89 7.35 6.62
N LEU A 378 12.46 6.56 5.69
CA LEU A 378 12.52 6.91 4.27
C LEU A 378 11.12 6.91 3.63
N ARG A 379 10.30 5.89 3.91
CA ARG A 379 8.90 5.82 3.45
C ARG A 379 8.08 7.01 3.94
N GLU A 380 8.23 7.40 5.21
CA GLU A 380 7.57 8.57 5.78
C GLU A 380 8.02 9.87 5.10
N ALA A 381 9.32 10.04 4.87
CA ALA A 381 9.86 11.20 4.17
C ALA A 381 9.38 11.28 2.71
N LEU A 382 9.30 10.15 2.03
CA LEU A 382 8.76 10.06 0.68
C LEU A 382 7.28 10.44 0.65
N ARG A 383 6.47 9.88 1.57
CA ARG A 383 5.04 10.22 1.68
C ARG A 383 4.84 11.73 1.90
N LYS A 384 5.63 12.35 2.79
CA LYS A 384 5.58 13.81 3.01
C LYS A 384 5.97 14.61 1.76
N ASN A 385 6.94 14.14 1.00
CA ASN A 385 7.32 14.78 -0.26
C ASN A 385 6.20 14.65 -1.32
N GLU A 386 5.55 13.48 -1.42
CA GLU A 386 4.41 13.26 -2.32
C GLU A 386 3.20 14.11 -1.91
N GLU A 387 2.90 14.20 -0.61
CA GLU A 387 1.85 15.09 -0.07
C GLU A 387 2.14 16.56 -0.41
N MET A 388 3.39 17.00 -0.22
CA MET A 388 3.85 18.36 -0.58
C MET A 388 3.68 18.63 -2.08
N GLU A 389 4.08 17.69 -2.94
CA GLU A 389 3.93 17.80 -4.40
C GLU A 389 2.46 17.81 -4.83
N TYR A 390 1.62 16.99 -4.20
CA TYR A 390 0.18 16.99 -4.44
C TYR A 390 -0.46 18.34 -4.09
N VAL A 391 -0.12 18.90 -2.92
CA VAL A 391 -0.60 20.21 -2.49
C VAL A 391 -0.13 21.29 -3.46
N ALA A 392 1.15 21.30 -3.84
CA ALA A 392 1.69 22.28 -4.79
C ALA A 392 0.98 22.19 -6.16
N LYS A 393 0.79 20.99 -6.70
CA LYS A 393 0.11 20.76 -7.98
C LYS A 393 -1.37 21.17 -7.94
N THR A 394 -2.04 20.91 -6.83
CA THR A 394 -3.43 21.33 -6.59
C THR A 394 -3.54 22.86 -6.59
N VAL A 395 -2.64 23.53 -5.86
CA VAL A 395 -2.59 24.99 -5.84
C VAL A 395 -2.24 25.56 -7.23
N ASP A 396 -1.29 24.97 -7.94
CA ASP A 396 -0.96 25.34 -9.33
C ASP A 396 -2.20 25.29 -10.23
N THR A 397 -2.98 24.21 -10.13
CA THR A 397 -4.21 24.02 -10.92
C THR A 397 -5.23 25.11 -10.61
N ILE A 398 -5.46 25.39 -9.32
CA ILE A 398 -6.39 26.45 -8.88
C ILE A 398 -5.93 27.83 -9.35
N MET A 399 -4.64 28.13 -9.22
CA MET A 399 -4.08 29.41 -9.65
C MET A 399 -4.20 29.60 -11.17
N ASN A 400 -3.93 28.55 -11.95
CA ASN A 400 -4.11 28.56 -13.40
C ASN A 400 -5.59 28.74 -13.81
N GLU A 401 -6.52 28.05 -13.16
CA GLU A 401 -7.96 28.21 -13.40
C GLU A 401 -8.46 29.63 -13.10
N MET A 402 -7.86 30.31 -12.12
CA MET A 402 -8.16 31.71 -11.82
C MET A 402 -7.44 32.71 -12.74
N GLY A 403 -6.71 32.22 -13.74
CA GLY A 403 -6.02 33.04 -14.74
C GLY A 403 -4.64 33.56 -14.31
N HIS A 404 -4.06 33.04 -13.23
CA HIS A 404 -2.71 33.39 -12.81
C HIS A 404 -1.70 32.49 -13.51
N THR A 405 -0.72 33.11 -14.19
CA THR A 405 0.33 32.38 -14.92
C THR A 405 1.57 32.17 -14.04
N VAL A 406 2.16 30.98 -14.09
CA VAL A 406 3.40 30.67 -13.37
C VAL A 406 4.57 31.43 -14.01
N VAL A 407 5.31 32.18 -13.20
CA VAL A 407 6.50 32.95 -13.58
C VAL A 407 7.78 32.16 -13.29
N ALA A 408 7.83 31.50 -12.14
CA ALA A 408 8.95 30.65 -11.72
C ALA A 408 8.46 29.60 -10.71
N ALA A 409 9.09 28.44 -10.69
CA ALA A 409 8.91 27.42 -9.66
C ALA A 409 10.27 26.85 -9.27
N GLU A 410 10.52 26.67 -7.98
CA GLU A 410 11.79 26.20 -7.43
C GLU A 410 11.54 25.27 -6.24
N ARG A 411 12.28 24.16 -6.16
CA ARG A 411 12.27 23.27 -4.99
C ARG A 411 13.47 23.61 -4.11
N LEU A 412 13.22 23.95 -2.85
CA LEU A 412 14.21 24.35 -1.87
C LEU A 412 14.33 23.24 -0.82
N VAL A 413 15.51 22.60 -0.77
CA VAL A 413 15.87 21.64 0.29
C VAL A 413 16.63 22.41 1.37
N LEU A 414 16.01 22.59 2.53
CA LEU A 414 16.64 23.21 3.71
C LEU A 414 16.95 22.12 4.75
N PRO A 415 17.92 22.33 5.66
CA PRO A 415 18.35 21.30 6.63
C PRO A 415 17.23 20.68 7.46
N ASN A 416 16.14 21.42 7.69
CA ASN A 416 15.04 21.01 8.55
C ASN A 416 13.67 20.98 7.85
N ARG A 417 13.61 21.26 6.53
CA ARG A 417 12.34 21.31 5.78
C ARG A 417 12.56 21.34 4.26
N ASN A 418 11.69 20.67 3.54
CA ASN A 418 11.55 20.83 2.10
C ASN A 418 10.43 21.83 1.79
N LEU A 419 10.66 22.69 0.80
CA LEU A 419 9.73 23.72 0.39
C LEU A 419 9.64 23.77 -1.13
N ILE A 420 8.42 23.80 -1.68
CA ILE A 420 8.17 24.16 -3.07
C ILE A 420 7.78 25.64 -3.10
N HIS A 421 8.52 26.44 -3.85
CA HIS A 421 8.25 27.86 -4.05
C HIS A 421 7.79 28.12 -5.47
N SER A 422 6.51 28.46 -5.64
CA SER A 422 5.90 28.85 -6.92
C SER A 422 5.58 30.33 -6.94
N GLN A 423 5.87 31.01 -8.04
CA GLN A 423 5.60 32.43 -8.25
C GLN A 423 4.58 32.59 -9.36
N TYR A 424 3.46 33.26 -9.08
CA TYR A 424 2.40 33.51 -10.06
C TYR A 424 2.26 34.99 -10.36
N ARG A 425 1.99 35.33 -11.62
CA ARG A 425 1.71 36.70 -12.04
C ARG A 425 0.31 37.11 -11.58
N PHE A 426 0.24 38.19 -10.81
CA PHE A 426 -1.02 38.76 -10.34
C PHE A 426 -1.39 40.05 -11.07
N ASP A 427 -0.38 40.87 -11.38
CA ASP A 427 -0.48 42.13 -12.09
C ASP A 427 0.86 42.38 -12.82
N ASP A 428 0.96 43.39 -13.68
CA ASP A 428 2.19 43.67 -14.44
C ASP A 428 3.39 43.97 -13.54
N SER A 429 3.13 44.50 -12.33
CA SER A 429 4.14 44.81 -11.32
C SER A 429 4.05 43.97 -10.04
N LEU A 430 3.20 42.94 -9.98
CA LEU A 430 2.93 42.16 -8.76
C LEU A 430 2.97 40.65 -9.01
N VAL A 431 3.55 39.93 -8.07
CA VAL A 431 3.60 38.46 -8.02
C VAL A 431 3.05 37.92 -6.71
N VAL A 432 2.43 36.75 -6.77
CA VAL A 432 2.02 35.95 -5.61
C VAL A 432 3.04 34.83 -5.45
N ASN A 433 3.75 34.81 -4.33
CA ASN A 433 4.59 33.69 -3.94
C ASN A 433 3.74 32.70 -3.16
N VAL A 434 3.82 31.44 -3.55
CA VAL A 434 3.22 30.33 -2.83
C VAL A 434 4.33 29.40 -2.38
N PHE A 435 4.35 29.14 -1.08
CA PHE A 435 5.29 28.23 -0.45
C PHE A 435 4.52 27.05 0.12
N THR A 436 4.85 25.85 -0.33
CA THR A 436 4.28 24.60 0.19
C THR A 436 5.38 23.83 0.91
N SER A 437 5.17 23.45 2.17
CA SER A 437 6.12 22.67 2.97
C SER A 437 5.77 21.19 3.06
N ASP A 438 6.78 20.37 3.32
CA ASP A 438 6.67 18.96 3.72
C ASP A 438 5.92 18.72 5.05
N THR A 439 5.74 19.76 5.86
CA THR A 439 4.88 19.75 7.05
C THR A 439 3.41 20.07 6.73
N GLY A 440 3.05 20.19 5.44
CA GLY A 440 1.69 20.51 4.99
C GLY A 440 1.30 21.98 5.11
N GLY A 441 2.27 22.89 5.35
CA GLY A 441 2.02 24.32 5.42
C GLY A 441 1.96 24.94 4.02
N VAL A 442 0.96 25.79 3.78
CA VAL A 442 0.87 26.59 2.55
C VAL A 442 0.86 28.07 2.94
N MET A 443 1.79 28.86 2.38
CA MET A 443 1.90 30.30 2.63
C MET A 443 1.78 31.07 1.32
N PHE A 444 0.92 32.09 1.32
CA PHE A 444 0.74 33.02 0.21
C PHE A 444 1.33 34.39 0.58
N GLU A 445 2.23 34.93 -0.25
CA GLU A 445 2.85 36.26 -0.05
C GLU A 445 2.82 37.08 -1.34
N VAL A 446 2.15 38.24 -1.31
CA VAL A 446 2.14 39.19 -2.44
C VAL A 446 3.40 40.06 -2.36
N SER A 447 4.13 40.15 -3.47
CA SER A 447 5.34 40.98 -3.57
C SER A 447 5.34 41.78 -4.87
N GLY A 448 5.98 42.94 -4.84
CA GLY A 448 6.21 43.73 -6.03
C GLY A 448 7.40 43.20 -6.85
N VAL A 449 7.38 43.48 -8.14
CA VAL A 449 8.43 43.10 -9.08
C VAL A 449 9.37 44.28 -9.31
N SER A 450 10.67 44.03 -9.35
CA SER A 450 11.67 45.00 -9.80
C SER A 450 12.72 44.32 -10.68
N GLU A 451 13.39 45.08 -11.53
CA GLU A 451 14.53 44.58 -12.32
C GLU A 451 15.81 44.53 -11.47
N GLU A 452 15.90 45.40 -10.47
CA GLU A 452 17.07 45.53 -9.60
C GLU A 452 16.73 45.17 -8.15
N LYS A 453 17.72 44.64 -7.42
CA LYS A 453 17.57 44.35 -5.99
C LYS A 453 17.71 45.65 -5.18
N ARG A 454 16.61 46.38 -5.00
CA ARG A 454 16.54 47.64 -4.24
C ARG A 454 15.37 47.67 -3.25
N PRO A 455 15.39 48.53 -2.22
CA PRO A 455 14.23 48.74 -1.36
C PRO A 455 13.06 49.39 -2.12
N ALA A 456 11.84 49.07 -1.69
CA ALA A 456 10.62 49.63 -2.24
C ALA A 456 10.47 51.11 -1.86
N THR A 457 10.13 51.96 -2.84
CA THR A 457 9.74 53.36 -2.61
C THR A 457 8.39 53.43 -1.90
N ALA A 458 8.05 54.58 -1.28
CA ALA A 458 6.77 54.76 -0.60
C ALA A 458 5.57 54.50 -1.52
N LEU A 459 5.65 54.92 -2.78
CA LEU A 459 4.61 54.69 -3.79
C LEU A 459 4.48 53.20 -4.16
N GLU A 460 5.60 52.49 -4.34
CA GLU A 460 5.60 51.05 -4.63
C GLU A 460 5.07 50.23 -3.46
N LYS A 461 5.42 50.61 -2.24
CA LYS A 461 4.87 49.97 -1.03
C LYS A 461 3.37 50.13 -0.93
N LEU A 462 2.83 51.30 -1.30
CA LEU A 462 1.39 51.53 -1.35
C LEU A 462 0.73 50.65 -2.42
N LYS A 463 1.32 50.56 -3.63
CA LYS A 463 0.83 49.68 -4.69
C LYS A 463 0.84 48.19 -4.30
N VAL A 464 1.87 47.73 -3.59
CA VAL A 464 1.93 46.36 -3.07
C VAL A 464 0.86 46.14 -2.00
N LYS A 465 0.62 47.11 -1.11
CA LYS A 465 -0.47 47.05 -0.12
C LYS A 465 -1.84 46.94 -0.82
N GLU A 466 -2.11 47.77 -1.81
CA GLU A 466 -3.35 47.66 -2.62
C GLU A 466 -3.46 46.31 -3.33
N GLY A 467 -2.32 45.76 -3.79
CA GLY A 467 -2.22 44.40 -4.31
C GLY A 467 -2.59 43.33 -3.28
N MET A 468 -2.11 43.47 -2.03
CA MET A 468 -2.45 42.59 -0.91
C MET A 468 -3.95 42.64 -0.60
N GLU A 469 -4.55 43.83 -0.54
CA GLU A 469 -6.00 43.99 -0.30
C GLU A 469 -6.83 43.31 -1.41
N ARG A 470 -6.43 43.48 -2.68
CA ARG A 470 -7.05 42.80 -3.83
C ARG A 470 -6.91 41.29 -3.75
N PHE A 471 -5.76 40.77 -3.32
CA PHE A 471 -5.53 39.34 -3.17
C PHE A 471 -6.34 38.74 -2.01
N CYS A 472 -6.44 39.43 -0.88
CA CYS A 472 -7.26 39.01 0.26
C CYS A 472 -8.73 38.81 -0.13
N GLY A 473 -9.27 39.64 -1.03
CA GLY A 473 -10.62 39.46 -1.57
C GLY A 473 -10.79 38.18 -2.41
N LYS A 474 -9.73 37.72 -3.07
CA LYS A 474 -9.71 36.49 -3.89
C LYS A 474 -9.36 35.23 -3.08
N TYR A 475 -8.66 35.37 -1.95
CA TYR A 475 -8.24 34.24 -1.10
C TYR A 475 -9.40 33.33 -0.68
N ARG A 476 -10.59 33.90 -0.43
CA ARG A 476 -11.80 33.12 -0.11
C ARG A 476 -12.16 32.12 -1.21
N GLN A 477 -12.04 32.51 -2.49
CA GLN A 477 -12.34 31.64 -3.62
C GLN A 477 -11.28 30.54 -3.79
N ILE A 478 -10.00 30.88 -3.56
CA ILE A 478 -8.89 29.90 -3.53
C ILE A 478 -9.17 28.84 -2.47
N ARG A 479 -9.52 29.27 -1.25
CA ARG A 479 -9.84 28.39 -0.12
C ARG A 479 -11.01 27.46 -0.42
N GLU A 480 -12.10 27.98 -1.00
CA GLU A 480 -13.27 27.17 -1.39
C GLU A 480 -12.90 26.12 -2.45
N LYS A 481 -12.08 26.48 -3.45
CA LYS A 481 -11.57 25.53 -4.46
C LYS A 481 -10.60 24.50 -3.88
N MET A 482 -9.72 24.88 -2.95
CA MET A 482 -8.81 23.96 -2.25
C MET A 482 -9.61 22.93 -1.45
N MET A 483 -10.65 23.36 -0.73
CA MET A 483 -11.54 22.44 0.00
C MET A 483 -12.30 21.49 -0.92
N ALA A 484 -12.77 21.98 -2.08
CA ALA A 484 -13.44 21.14 -3.07
C ALA A 484 -12.53 20.05 -3.65
N GLN A 485 -11.21 20.28 -3.69
CA GLN A 485 -10.20 19.30 -4.10
C GLN A 485 -9.62 18.48 -2.92
N GLY A 486 -10.25 18.54 -1.75
CA GLY A 486 -9.90 17.74 -0.58
C GLY A 486 -8.82 18.31 0.33
N LEU A 487 -8.33 19.54 0.08
CA LEU A 487 -7.36 20.21 0.96
C LEU A 487 -8.09 21.01 2.05
N ARG A 488 -8.00 20.54 3.30
CA ARG A 488 -8.58 21.21 4.46
C ARG A 488 -7.53 22.04 5.19
N LEU A 489 -7.77 23.35 5.29
CA LEU A 489 -6.94 24.27 6.08
C LEU A 489 -7.47 24.31 7.53
N SER A 490 -6.61 24.00 8.51
CA SER A 490 -6.96 23.94 9.94
C SER A 490 -6.47 25.13 10.76
N ASN A 491 -5.27 25.64 10.47
CA ASN A 491 -4.59 26.70 11.22
C ASN A 491 -4.26 27.89 10.31
N GLU A 492 -5.26 28.72 10.00
CA GLU A 492 -5.10 29.88 9.13
C GLU A 492 -4.62 31.11 9.92
N ASP A 493 -3.42 31.62 9.63
CA ASP A 493 -2.90 32.89 10.15
C ASP A 493 -2.94 33.99 9.09
N ILE A 494 -4.09 34.66 8.96
CA ILE A 494 -4.30 35.72 7.97
C ILE A 494 -3.84 37.06 8.56
N LYS A 495 -2.77 37.63 8.00
CA LYS A 495 -2.31 38.98 8.37
C LYS A 495 -3.01 40.05 7.54
N PRO A 496 -3.36 41.22 8.14
CA PRO A 496 -3.93 42.32 7.39
C PRO A 496 -2.90 42.92 6.41
N ALA A 497 -3.40 43.48 5.31
CA ALA A 497 -2.57 44.18 4.33
C ALA A 497 -1.91 45.41 4.96
N ASP A 498 -0.58 45.46 4.91
CA ASP A 498 0.21 46.52 5.55
C ASP A 498 1.46 46.81 4.73
N VAL A 499 1.83 48.10 4.68
CA VAL A 499 3.06 48.61 4.06
C VAL A 499 4.31 47.92 4.62
N ARG A 500 4.30 47.47 5.88
CA ARG A 500 5.42 46.77 6.53
C ARG A 500 5.77 45.43 5.87
N TYR A 501 4.81 44.79 5.20
CA TYR A 501 5.02 43.51 4.50
C TYR A 501 5.41 43.70 3.02
N ALA A 502 5.40 44.93 2.51
CA ALA A 502 5.69 45.20 1.10
C ALA A 502 7.17 44.99 0.77
N ARG A 503 7.46 44.05 -0.13
CA ARG A 503 8.79 43.68 -0.59
C ARG A 503 8.88 43.73 -2.12
N LEU A 504 10.07 44.04 -2.64
CA LEU A 504 10.37 43.93 -4.07
C LEU A 504 11.24 42.70 -4.33
N LEU A 505 10.86 41.94 -5.36
CA LEU A 505 11.59 40.78 -5.84
C LEU A 505 12.24 41.09 -7.19
N PRO A 506 13.55 40.82 -7.35
CA PRO A 506 14.20 40.92 -8.64
C PRO A 506 13.74 39.78 -9.55
N LEU A 507 13.12 40.07 -10.70
CA LEU A 507 12.77 39.06 -11.71
C LEU A 507 13.92 38.76 -12.70
N ALA A 508 15.11 39.33 -12.50
CA ALA A 508 16.24 39.13 -13.39
C ALA A 508 16.66 37.65 -13.48
N ASN A 509 16.44 37.04 -14.65
CA ASN A 509 17.01 35.79 -15.15
C ASN A 509 16.75 34.50 -14.35
N LYS A 510 15.55 34.28 -13.82
CA LYS A 510 15.07 32.91 -13.54
C LYS A 510 14.36 32.37 -14.79
N LYS A 511 14.96 31.37 -15.46
CA LYS A 511 14.47 30.79 -16.73
C LYS A 511 12.97 30.49 -16.66
N ARG A 512 12.22 30.87 -17.70
CA ARG A 512 10.83 30.43 -17.93
C ARG A 512 10.81 28.91 -17.92
N ALA A 513 10.24 28.30 -16.88
CA ALA A 513 10.00 26.86 -16.87
C ALA A 513 8.82 26.58 -17.81
N GLY A 514 9.14 26.11 -19.02
CA GLY A 514 8.15 25.44 -19.88
C GLY A 514 7.66 24.17 -19.19
N ALA A 515 6.42 23.79 -19.50
CA ALA A 515 5.77 22.58 -19.01
C ALA A 515 6.64 21.34 -19.20
N ASN A 516 7.35 20.96 -18.15
CA ASN A 516 7.87 19.66 -17.77
C ASN A 516 8.87 19.92 -16.65
N LEU A 517 8.58 19.45 -15.43
CA LEU A 517 9.51 19.46 -14.30
C LEU A 517 10.83 18.82 -14.74
N PRO A 518 11.93 19.59 -14.90
CA PRO A 518 13.23 19.00 -15.06
C PRO A 518 13.77 18.70 -13.66
N VAL A 519 14.24 17.47 -13.46
CA VAL A 519 15.20 17.15 -12.41
C VAL A 519 16.39 18.11 -12.63
N ALA A 520 16.60 19.06 -11.72
CA ALA A 520 17.64 20.07 -11.87
C ALA A 520 18.56 20.11 -10.65
N GLU A 521 19.77 19.61 -10.92
CA GLU A 521 21.09 19.94 -10.39
C GLU A 521 21.19 20.87 -9.17
N GLU A 522 21.84 20.32 -8.16
CA GLU A 522 22.28 20.94 -6.93
C GLU A 522 23.24 22.11 -7.19
N LYS A 523 22.80 23.34 -6.88
CA LYS A 523 23.70 24.49 -6.71
C LYS A 523 23.72 24.92 -5.25
N GLN A 524 24.66 24.34 -4.51
CA GLN A 524 25.09 24.86 -3.20
C GLN A 524 25.60 26.29 -3.35
N ARG A 525 24.87 27.25 -2.76
CA ARG A 525 25.42 28.58 -2.46
C ARG A 525 26.18 28.51 -1.15
N GLN A 526 27.49 28.27 -1.22
CA GLN A 526 28.40 28.48 -0.09
C GLN A 526 28.37 29.97 0.32
N ARG A 527 28.12 30.24 1.61
CA ARG A 527 28.36 31.55 2.22
C ARG A 527 29.86 31.67 2.52
N PRO A 528 30.50 32.82 2.29
CA PRO A 528 31.89 33.03 2.65
C PRO A 528 32.06 33.03 4.18
N SER A 529 33.03 32.26 4.66
CA SER A 529 33.46 32.20 6.05
C SER A 529 34.00 33.56 6.50
N LEU A 530 33.36 34.18 7.49
CA LEU A 530 34.00 35.22 8.28
C LEU A 530 35.03 34.56 9.22
N MET A 531 36.30 34.59 8.80
CA MET A 531 37.42 34.49 9.72
C MET A 531 37.38 35.70 10.66
N LYS A 532 37.12 35.46 11.95
CA LYS A 532 37.57 36.38 13.00
C LYS A 532 39.06 36.14 13.19
N ARG A 533 39.84 37.19 12.94
CA ARG A 533 41.20 37.31 13.47
C ARG A 533 41.06 37.70 14.93
N ASP A 534 41.60 36.89 15.82
CA ASP A 534 41.94 37.32 17.17
C ASP A 534 43.39 37.79 17.12
N ASP A 535 43.57 39.11 17.11
CA ASP A 535 44.82 39.77 17.49
C ASP A 535 44.56 40.55 18.79
N GLU A 536 45.36 40.23 19.80
CA GLU A 536 45.92 41.10 20.84
C GLU A 536 44.99 41.98 21.69
N SER A 537 44.81 41.59 22.96
CA SER A 537 45.34 42.30 24.16
C SER A 537 44.91 41.60 25.45
#